data_AF-A0A538IJZ5-F1
#
_entry.id   AF-A0A538IJZ5-F1
#
_cell.length_a   1.000
_cell.length_b   1.000
_cell.length_c   1.000
_cell.angle_alpha   90.00
_cell.angle_beta   90.00
_cell.angle_gamma   90.00
#
_symmetry.space_group_name_H-M   'P 1'
#
loop_
_entity.id
_entity.type
_entity.pdbx_description
1 polymer ?
#
loop_
_entity_poly.entity_id
_entity_poly.type
_entity_poly.pdbx_seq_one_letter_code
_entity_poly.pdbx_strand_id
1 'polypeptide(L)'
;MLVLLVLDGVAVIATYSHFPAAELYNVHHSGIAAGFGRELVALNFPFALIGIALVGLAWPRLHGPLRTGGVVAIALCAVVYFAVDQSNLDAKPLNAVPALGLTLAVALVLAVGVSSAPRSVRGDRVRIALAAVLVFFAAPLVAAELGFFLDGVPFLGWFFETGRLASQPGNAVLHHAVHHGQHHGWEATMLALTALAFSRLPRPRLLDAYLALMLAYGVGNLVNDDWLEQVVKRGWTNDEMPSVLVPAANWGWAVVVAGAAAVWWLWFRQPRRTTPAPASPAISSSA
;
A
#
# COMPACT_ATOMS: atom_id res chain seq x y z
N MET A 1 -10.05 -1.81 5.41
CA MET A 1 -8.71 -1.43 5.89
C MET A 1 -8.36 -2.22 7.15
N LEU A 2 -8.99 -1.97 8.32
CA LEU A 2 -8.66 -2.74 9.54
C LEU A 2 -8.81 -4.26 9.37
N VAL A 3 -9.87 -4.71 8.70
CA VAL A 3 -10.04 -6.14 8.36
C VAL A 3 -8.90 -6.65 7.48
N LEU A 4 -8.47 -5.86 6.48
CA LEU A 4 -7.36 -6.25 5.61
C LEU A 4 -6.06 -6.37 6.40
N LEU A 5 -5.75 -5.39 7.26
CA LEU A 5 -4.58 -5.43 8.15
C LEU A 5 -4.59 -6.69 9.03
N VAL A 6 -5.73 -7.04 9.63
CA VAL A 6 -5.82 -8.24 10.48
C VAL A 6 -5.65 -9.52 9.68
N LEU A 7 -6.27 -9.62 8.50
CA LEU A 7 -6.15 -10.81 7.66
C LEU A 7 -4.74 -11.00 7.11
N ASP A 8 -4.13 -9.90 6.65
CA ASP A 8 -2.75 -9.84 6.20
C ASP A 8 -1.80 -10.27 7.32
N GLY A 9 -1.92 -9.67 8.51
CA GLY A 9 -1.06 -10.04 9.63
C GLY A 9 -1.22 -11.48 10.09
N VAL A 10 -2.42 -12.05 10.00
CA VAL A 10 -2.63 -13.50 10.25
C VAL A 10 -1.92 -14.34 9.18
N ALA A 11 -2.00 -13.96 7.91
CA ALA A 11 -1.32 -14.66 6.81
C ALA A 11 0.21 -14.59 6.99
N VAL A 12 0.75 -13.40 7.28
CA VAL A 12 2.17 -13.19 7.55
C VAL A 12 2.64 -14.05 8.72
N ILE A 13 1.95 -13.99 9.87
CA ILE A 13 2.32 -14.80 11.03
C ILE A 13 2.27 -16.28 10.67
N ALA A 14 1.21 -16.76 10.00
CA ALA A 14 1.07 -18.17 9.65
C ALA A 14 2.20 -18.65 8.74
N THR A 15 2.48 -17.94 7.65
CA THR A 15 3.48 -18.33 6.66
C THR A 15 4.90 -18.27 7.23
N TYR A 16 5.26 -17.17 7.89
CA TYR A 16 6.62 -17.01 8.45
C TYR A 16 6.85 -17.86 9.71
N SER A 17 5.78 -18.37 10.34
CA SER A 17 5.91 -19.38 11.40
C SER A 17 6.14 -20.79 10.87
N HIS A 18 5.64 -21.08 9.66
CA HIS A 18 5.61 -22.43 9.11
C HIS A 18 6.83 -22.74 8.25
N PHE A 19 7.24 -21.81 7.38
CA PHE A 19 8.29 -22.05 6.41
C PHE A 19 9.71 -21.88 7.02
N PRO A 20 10.69 -22.69 6.57
CA PRO A 20 12.10 -22.46 6.87
C PRO A 20 12.58 -21.11 6.32
N ALA A 21 13.49 -20.45 7.05
CA ALA A 21 14.03 -19.14 6.66
C ALA A 21 14.71 -19.17 5.28
N ALA A 22 15.34 -20.29 4.92
CA ALA A 22 16.00 -20.48 3.63
C ALA A 22 15.03 -20.50 2.43
N GLU A 23 13.73 -20.66 2.67
CA GLU A 23 12.68 -20.63 1.63
C GLU A 23 11.99 -19.26 1.56
N LEU A 24 12.34 -18.33 2.47
CA LEU A 24 11.75 -17.01 2.61
C LEU A 24 12.76 -15.93 2.18
N TYR A 25 12.24 -14.84 1.64
CA TYR A 25 13.07 -13.76 1.12
C TYR A 25 13.65 -12.90 2.25
N ASN A 26 14.99 -12.87 2.35
CA ASN A 26 15.77 -12.00 3.24
C ASN A 26 15.34 -12.04 4.72
N VAL A 27 14.92 -13.21 5.20
CA VAL A 27 14.64 -13.52 6.60
C VAL A 27 15.61 -14.60 7.08
N HIS A 28 16.11 -14.48 8.30
CA HIS A 28 17.15 -15.39 8.82
C HIS A 28 16.68 -16.26 9.99
N HIS A 29 15.43 -16.08 10.42
CA HIS A 29 14.84 -16.80 11.55
C HIS A 29 13.55 -17.52 11.15
N SER A 30 13.21 -18.58 11.89
CA SER A 30 12.00 -19.39 11.64
C SER A 30 11.19 -19.59 12.91
N GLY A 31 9.96 -20.07 12.75
CA GLY A 31 9.04 -20.38 13.84
C GLY A 31 8.22 -19.18 14.29
N ILE A 32 7.40 -19.39 15.33
CA ILE A 32 6.36 -18.41 15.72
C ILE A 32 6.90 -17.02 16.05
N ALA A 33 8.08 -16.95 16.68
CA ALA A 33 8.73 -15.68 16.98
C ALA A 33 9.14 -14.92 15.71
N ALA A 34 9.61 -15.62 14.68
CA ALA A 34 9.91 -15.02 13.38
C ALA A 34 8.64 -14.55 12.68
N GLY A 35 7.53 -15.29 12.79
CA GLY A 35 6.21 -14.88 12.29
C GLY A 35 5.74 -13.53 12.88
N PHE A 36 5.73 -13.39 14.21
CA PHE A 36 5.41 -12.11 14.85
C PHE A 36 6.44 -11.02 14.55
N GLY A 37 7.71 -11.39 14.40
CA GLY A 37 8.76 -10.47 13.98
C GLY A 37 8.48 -9.89 12.59
N ARG A 38 8.14 -10.75 11.61
CA ARG A 38 7.85 -10.28 10.26
C ARG A 38 6.58 -9.43 10.22
N GLU A 39 5.57 -9.77 11.02
CA GLU A 39 4.38 -8.94 11.15
C GLU A 39 4.71 -7.55 11.71
N LEU A 40 5.59 -7.46 12.71
CA LEU A 40 6.06 -6.16 13.19
C LEU A 40 6.69 -5.34 12.05
N VAL A 41 7.45 -5.97 11.16
CA VAL A 41 8.01 -5.31 9.97
C VAL A 41 6.90 -4.94 8.96
N ALA A 42 5.89 -5.79 8.75
CA ALA A 42 4.76 -5.52 7.86
C ALA A 42 3.94 -4.29 8.30
N LEU A 43 3.75 -4.11 9.61
CA LEU A 43 3.12 -2.90 10.19
C LEU A 43 3.86 -1.60 9.82
N ASN A 44 5.11 -1.68 9.36
CA ASN A 44 5.87 -0.55 8.86
C ASN A 44 5.49 -0.26 7.39
N PHE A 45 5.83 -1.16 6.47
CA PHE A 45 5.45 -1.05 5.07
C PHE A 45 4.53 -2.22 4.70
N PRO A 46 3.29 -1.95 4.21
CA PRO A 46 2.78 -0.65 3.74
C PRO A 46 2.02 0.15 4.81
N PHE A 47 1.73 -0.44 5.97
CA PHE A 47 0.67 0.07 6.83
C PHE A 47 0.97 1.42 7.48
N ALA A 48 2.23 1.77 7.77
CA ALA A 48 2.55 3.09 8.30
C ALA A 48 2.20 4.21 7.31
N LEU A 49 2.39 3.98 6.00
CA LEU A 49 1.97 4.93 4.96
C LEU A 49 0.43 5.06 4.90
N ILE A 50 -0.28 3.94 5.07
CA ILE A 50 -1.75 3.96 5.24
C ILE A 50 -2.15 4.74 6.50
N GLY A 51 -1.39 4.61 7.59
CA GLY A 51 -1.53 5.37 8.83
C GLY A 51 -1.50 6.88 8.61
N ILE A 52 -0.56 7.37 7.79
CA ILE A 52 -0.49 8.79 7.40
C ILE A 52 -1.76 9.22 6.67
N ALA A 53 -2.26 8.40 5.72
CA ALA A 53 -3.51 8.69 5.01
C ALA A 53 -4.73 8.71 5.95
N LEU A 54 -4.78 7.79 6.92
CA LEU A 54 -5.82 7.70 7.94
C LEU A 54 -5.88 8.97 8.80
N VAL A 55 -4.72 9.45 9.30
CA VAL A 55 -4.65 10.73 10.03
C VAL A 55 -5.11 11.88 9.14
N GLY A 56 -4.70 11.90 7.86
CA GLY A 56 -5.14 12.90 6.89
C GLY A 56 -6.66 12.96 6.69
N LEU A 57 -7.35 11.81 6.72
CA LEU A 57 -8.81 11.75 6.66
C LEU A 57 -9.49 12.26 7.93
N ALA A 58 -8.94 11.92 9.10
CA ALA A 58 -9.44 12.39 10.39
C ALA A 58 -9.10 13.86 10.67
N TRP A 59 -8.11 14.42 9.98
CA TRP A 59 -7.54 15.74 10.25
C TRP A 59 -8.54 16.88 10.49
N PRO A 60 -9.63 17.03 9.71
CA PRO A 60 -10.60 18.09 9.94
C PRO A 60 -11.31 18.03 11.30
N ARG A 61 -11.29 16.87 11.95
CA ARG A 61 -11.92 16.59 13.26
C ARG A 61 -10.92 16.58 14.41
N LEU A 62 -9.62 16.66 14.13
CA LEU A 62 -8.58 16.71 15.15
C LEU A 62 -8.42 18.14 15.66
N HIS A 63 -8.65 18.34 16.96
CA HIS A 63 -8.52 19.61 17.67
C HIS A 63 -7.68 19.45 18.94
N GLY A 64 -7.02 20.53 19.37
CA GLY A 64 -6.25 20.55 20.61
C GLY A 64 -5.19 19.42 20.69
N PRO A 65 -5.08 18.70 21.82
CA PRO A 65 -4.11 17.62 22.01
C PRO A 65 -4.20 16.50 20.96
N LEU A 66 -5.38 16.20 20.43
CA LEU A 66 -5.56 15.17 19.40
C LEU A 66 -4.90 15.56 18.07
N ARG A 67 -4.82 16.86 17.77
CA ARG A 67 -4.09 17.35 16.59
C ARG A 67 -2.58 17.18 16.76
N THR A 68 -2.05 17.44 17.95
CA THR A 68 -0.65 17.13 18.28
C THR A 68 -0.39 15.63 18.15
N GLY A 69 -1.30 14.80 18.67
CA GLY A 69 -1.25 13.35 18.48
C GLY A 69 -1.22 12.93 17.01
N GLY A 70 -2.00 13.59 16.14
CA GLY A 70 -1.96 13.35 14.70
C GLY A 70 -0.61 13.67 14.06
N VAL A 71 0.03 14.77 14.44
CA VAL A 71 1.39 15.12 13.97
C VAL A 71 2.39 14.07 14.42
N VAL A 72 2.33 13.65 15.70
CA VAL A 72 3.20 12.61 16.25
C VAL A 72 3.00 11.29 15.51
N ALA A 73 1.75 10.88 15.26
CA ALA A 73 1.44 9.66 14.51
C ALA A 73 2.05 9.69 13.10
N ILE A 74 1.92 10.80 12.38
CA ILE A 74 2.52 10.98 11.06
C ILE A 74 4.04 10.87 11.13
N ALA A 75 4.67 11.56 12.09
CA ALA A 75 6.12 11.55 12.25
C ALA A 75 6.66 10.14 12.55
N LEU A 76 6.00 9.42 13.48
CA LEU A 76 6.36 8.04 13.81
C LEU A 76 6.17 7.11 12.61
N CYS A 77 5.07 7.23 11.86
CA CYS A 77 4.85 6.45 10.64
C CYS A 77 5.94 6.72 9.59
N ALA A 78 6.37 7.97 9.43
CA ALA A 78 7.37 8.36 8.43
C ALA A 78 8.76 7.73 8.68
N VAL A 79 9.02 7.25 9.91
CA VAL A 79 10.25 6.51 10.24
C VAL A 79 10.37 5.20 9.45
N VAL A 80 9.28 4.71 8.81
CA VAL A 80 9.30 3.54 7.90
C VAL A 80 10.45 3.57 6.91
N TYR A 81 10.79 4.76 6.39
CA TYR A 81 11.90 4.94 5.44
C TYR A 81 13.26 4.46 5.98
N PHE A 82 13.47 4.55 7.30
CA PHE A 82 14.70 4.11 7.96
C PHE A 82 14.55 2.73 8.62
N ALA A 83 13.32 2.30 8.88
CA ALA A 83 13.05 1.09 9.66
C ALA A 83 13.05 -0.18 8.79
N VAL A 84 12.67 -0.06 7.52
CA VAL A 84 12.59 -1.20 6.59
C VAL A 84 13.83 -1.24 5.71
N ASP A 85 14.47 -2.41 5.66
CA ASP A 85 15.64 -2.70 4.83
C ASP A 85 15.35 -3.97 4.05
N GLN A 86 15.23 -3.85 2.73
CA GLN A 86 14.87 -4.97 1.87
C GLN A 86 15.88 -6.13 1.96
N SER A 87 17.14 -5.85 2.29
CA SER A 87 18.18 -6.87 2.40
C SER A 87 18.15 -7.64 3.72
N ASN A 88 17.39 -7.15 4.71
CA ASN A 88 17.22 -7.80 6.00
C ASN A 88 15.87 -7.43 6.60
N LEU A 89 14.91 -8.35 6.44
CA LEU A 89 13.52 -8.23 6.86
C LEU A 89 13.26 -8.87 8.24
N ASP A 90 14.30 -9.20 9.00
CA ASP A 90 14.13 -9.57 10.40
C ASP A 90 13.73 -8.35 11.24
N ALA A 91 12.91 -8.58 12.27
CA ALA A 91 12.46 -7.54 13.17
C ALA A 91 13.61 -6.89 13.95
N LYS A 92 13.62 -5.56 13.94
CA LYS A 92 14.57 -4.72 14.68
C LYS A 92 13.79 -3.82 15.66
N PRO A 93 14.41 -3.34 16.75
CA PRO A 93 13.75 -2.41 17.67
C PRO A 93 13.18 -1.16 16.98
N LEU A 94 13.83 -0.69 15.91
CA LEU A 94 13.37 0.46 15.14
C LEU A 94 12.00 0.22 14.48
N ASN A 95 11.63 -1.03 14.16
CA ASN A 95 10.34 -1.36 13.56
C ASN A 95 9.16 -1.10 14.51
N ALA A 96 9.40 -1.01 15.82
CA ALA A 96 8.36 -0.60 16.77
C ALA A 96 7.90 0.84 16.55
N VAL A 97 8.76 1.72 16.00
CA VAL A 97 8.46 3.15 15.87
C VAL A 97 7.32 3.40 14.86
N PRO A 98 7.37 2.90 13.61
CA PRO A 98 6.25 3.05 12.68
C PRO A 98 5.00 2.29 13.13
N ALA A 99 5.16 1.12 13.75
CA ALA A 99 4.03 0.33 14.28
C ALA A 99 3.27 1.09 15.38
N LEU A 100 3.97 1.78 16.28
CA LEU A 100 3.37 2.69 17.27
C LEU A 100 2.68 3.88 16.59
N GLY A 101 3.30 4.44 15.56
CA GLY A 101 2.69 5.50 14.73
C GLY A 101 1.36 5.08 14.11
N LEU A 102 1.31 3.88 13.52
CA LEU A 102 0.10 3.29 12.96
C LEU A 102 -0.96 3.04 14.03
N THR A 103 -0.56 2.48 15.17
CA THR A 103 -1.46 2.23 16.31
C THR A 103 -2.11 3.53 16.77
N LEU A 104 -1.32 4.59 16.91
CA LEU A 104 -1.82 5.91 17.29
C LEU A 104 -2.74 6.48 16.19
N ALA A 105 -2.40 6.33 14.91
CA ALA A 105 -3.24 6.75 13.80
C ALA A 105 -4.62 6.08 13.82
N VAL A 106 -4.66 4.76 14.04
CA VAL A 106 -5.91 3.99 14.19
C VAL A 106 -6.69 4.45 15.41
N ALA A 107 -6.05 4.61 16.56
CA ALA A 107 -6.71 5.08 17.78
C ALA A 107 -7.35 6.47 17.60
N LEU A 108 -6.65 7.40 16.95
CA LEU A 108 -7.18 8.73 16.64
C LEU A 108 -8.39 8.64 15.71
N VAL A 109 -8.32 7.84 14.65
CA VAL A 109 -9.44 7.63 13.73
C VAL A 109 -10.64 7.00 14.44
N LEU A 110 -10.44 6.04 15.34
CA LEU A 110 -11.52 5.45 16.12
C LEU A 110 -12.13 6.47 17.10
N ALA A 111 -11.31 7.36 17.67
CA ALA A 111 -11.76 8.37 18.62
C ALA A 111 -12.59 9.49 17.98
N VAL A 112 -12.21 9.98 16.80
CA VAL A 112 -12.90 11.13 16.15
C VAL A 112 -13.76 10.74 14.94
N GLY A 113 -13.60 9.51 14.45
CA GLY A 113 -14.24 9.03 13.25
C GLY A 113 -13.71 9.66 11.95
N VAL A 114 -14.22 9.16 10.83
CA VAL A 114 -14.04 9.78 9.50
C VAL A 114 -15.40 10.11 8.91
N SER A 115 -15.41 10.93 7.87
CA SER A 115 -16.63 11.25 7.14
C SER A 115 -17.26 9.97 6.59
N SER A 116 -18.58 9.82 6.73
CA SER A 116 -19.30 8.68 6.15
C SER A 116 -19.09 8.60 4.65
N ALA A 117 -18.94 7.38 4.14
CA ALA A 117 -18.83 7.14 2.72
C ALA A 117 -20.14 7.56 2.02
N PRO A 118 -20.07 8.36 0.93
CA PRO A 118 -21.24 8.62 0.11
C PRO A 118 -21.78 7.31 -0.49
N ARG A 119 -23.11 7.23 -0.71
CA ARG A 119 -23.73 6.05 -1.34
C ARG A 119 -23.16 5.77 -2.73
N SER A 120 -22.89 6.82 -3.51
CA SER A 120 -22.26 6.73 -4.83
C SER A 120 -21.44 7.97 -5.13
N VAL A 121 -20.28 7.79 -5.76
CA VAL A 121 -19.43 8.88 -6.28
C VAL A 121 -19.15 8.64 -7.76
N ARG A 122 -19.05 9.73 -8.55
CA ARG A 122 -18.63 9.63 -9.96
C ARG A 122 -17.29 8.88 -10.04
N GLY A 123 -17.21 7.93 -10.96
CA GLY A 123 -16.03 7.08 -11.15
C GLY A 123 -15.98 5.84 -10.26
N ASP A 124 -17.01 5.53 -9.46
CA ASP A 124 -17.03 4.30 -8.65
C ASP A 124 -16.83 3.02 -9.50
N ARG A 125 -17.43 2.94 -10.70
CA ARG A 125 -17.19 1.83 -11.63
C ARG A 125 -15.72 1.72 -12.04
N VAL A 126 -15.06 2.85 -12.29
CA VAL A 126 -13.63 2.89 -12.64
C VAL A 126 -12.78 2.45 -11.45
N ARG A 127 -13.11 2.89 -10.22
CA ARG A 127 -12.41 2.43 -9.00
C ARG A 127 -12.52 0.92 -8.82
N ILE A 128 -13.72 0.36 -9.01
CA ILE A 128 -13.96 -1.07 -8.89
C ILE A 128 -13.20 -1.83 -9.98
N ALA A 129 -13.24 -1.37 -11.23
CA ALA A 129 -12.50 -1.99 -12.32
C ALA A 129 -10.99 -1.97 -12.06
N LEU A 130 -10.44 -0.83 -11.63
CA LEU A 130 -9.02 -0.71 -11.28
C LEU A 130 -8.66 -1.59 -10.08
N ALA A 131 -9.49 -1.62 -9.04
CA ALA A 131 -9.27 -2.50 -7.89
C ALA A 131 -9.27 -3.97 -8.30
N ALA A 132 -10.19 -4.38 -9.18
CA ALA A 132 -10.24 -5.76 -9.69
C ALA A 132 -9.00 -6.11 -10.52
N VAL A 133 -8.53 -5.19 -11.37
CA VAL A 133 -7.29 -5.38 -12.14
C VAL A 133 -6.08 -5.50 -11.21
N LEU A 134 -5.95 -4.61 -10.22
CA LEU A 134 -4.87 -4.66 -9.23
C LEU A 134 -4.86 -5.98 -8.46
N VAL A 135 -6.03 -6.43 -7.98
CA VAL A 135 -6.15 -7.70 -7.25
C VAL A 135 -5.86 -8.89 -8.15
N PHE A 136 -6.26 -8.86 -9.42
CA PHE A 136 -5.94 -9.93 -10.37
C PHE A 136 -4.43 -10.09 -10.55
N PHE A 137 -3.71 -8.99 -10.77
CA PHE A 137 -2.26 -9.01 -10.94
C PHE A 137 -1.50 -9.29 -9.64
N ALA A 138 -2.04 -8.88 -8.49
CA ALA A 138 -1.48 -9.24 -7.19
C ALA A 138 -1.78 -10.69 -6.74
N ALA A 139 -2.59 -11.46 -7.49
CA ALA A 139 -2.96 -12.83 -7.13
C ALA A 139 -1.77 -13.76 -6.82
N PRO A 140 -0.69 -13.84 -7.63
CA PRO A 140 0.49 -14.64 -7.29
C PRO A 140 1.12 -14.22 -5.96
N LEU A 141 1.18 -12.92 -5.69
CA LEU A 141 1.80 -12.36 -4.49
C LEU A 141 0.96 -12.65 -3.23
N VAL A 142 -0.36 -12.57 -3.35
CA VAL A 142 -1.30 -12.98 -2.28
C VAL A 142 -1.20 -14.48 -2.03
N ALA A 143 -1.10 -15.30 -3.08
CA ALA A 143 -0.92 -16.74 -2.92
C ALA A 143 0.40 -17.07 -2.22
N ALA A 144 1.48 -16.39 -2.59
CA ALA A 144 2.79 -16.52 -1.95
C ALA A 144 2.76 -16.14 -0.47
N GLU A 145 2.08 -15.05 -0.11
CA GLU A 145 1.91 -14.65 1.30
C GLU A 145 1.14 -15.69 2.10
N LEU A 146 0.20 -16.40 1.46
CA LEU A 146 -0.54 -17.51 2.06
C LEU A 146 0.21 -18.85 2.02
N GLY A 147 1.40 -18.91 1.45
CA GLY A 147 2.21 -20.13 1.34
C GLY A 147 1.80 -21.07 0.21
N PHE A 148 1.18 -20.56 -0.86
CA PHE A 148 0.69 -21.35 -1.99
C PHE A 148 1.31 -20.93 -3.33
N PHE A 149 1.32 -21.88 -4.27
CA PHE A 149 1.56 -21.64 -5.70
C PHE A 149 0.24 -21.70 -6.48
N LEU A 150 0.18 -20.99 -7.61
CA LEU A 150 -0.97 -20.91 -8.51
C LEU A 150 -0.90 -21.83 -9.73
N ASP A 151 0.22 -22.53 -9.99
CA ASP A 151 0.46 -23.31 -11.21
C ASP A 151 -0.64 -24.35 -11.48
N GLY A 152 -1.24 -24.91 -10.43
CA GLY A 152 -2.32 -25.90 -10.52
C GLY A 152 -3.75 -25.34 -10.43
N VAL A 153 -3.92 -24.02 -10.28
CA VAL A 153 -5.23 -23.39 -10.10
C VAL A 153 -5.86 -23.12 -11.47
N PRO A 154 -7.07 -23.66 -11.77
CA PRO A 154 -7.73 -23.41 -13.04
C PRO A 154 -7.84 -21.92 -13.33
N PHE A 155 -7.63 -21.53 -14.60
CA PHE A 155 -7.54 -20.15 -15.06
C PHE A 155 -6.30 -19.39 -14.57
N LEU A 156 -6.05 -19.30 -13.26
CA LEU A 156 -4.91 -18.52 -12.73
C LEU A 156 -3.54 -19.09 -13.12
N GLY A 157 -3.37 -20.42 -13.08
CA GLY A 157 -2.14 -21.09 -13.50
C GLY A 157 -1.86 -21.00 -15.01
N TRP A 158 -2.81 -20.49 -15.81
CA TRP A 158 -2.56 -20.18 -17.23
C TRP A 158 -1.86 -18.83 -17.41
N PHE A 159 -2.08 -17.89 -16.49
CA PHE A 159 -1.51 -16.54 -16.55
C PHE A 159 -0.23 -16.44 -15.73
N PHE A 160 -0.25 -17.00 -14.52
CA PHE A 160 0.80 -16.84 -13.53
C PHE A 160 1.67 -18.08 -13.39
N GLU A 161 2.97 -17.87 -13.42
CA GLU A 161 3.99 -18.88 -13.14
C GLU A 161 4.58 -18.58 -11.78
N THR A 162 4.40 -19.50 -10.82
CA THR A 162 4.76 -19.25 -9.42
C THR A 162 5.75 -20.28 -8.89
N GLY A 163 5.44 -21.57 -9.01
CA GLY A 163 6.21 -22.67 -8.44
C GLY A 163 7.33 -23.18 -9.33
N ARG A 164 7.41 -22.77 -10.59
CA ARG A 164 8.56 -23.13 -11.45
C ARG A 164 9.85 -22.55 -10.90
N LEU A 165 10.90 -23.36 -10.85
CA LEU A 165 12.24 -22.89 -10.52
C LEU A 165 12.80 -22.06 -11.69
N ALA A 166 13.28 -20.87 -11.36
CA ALA A 166 13.84 -19.89 -12.26
C ALA A 166 15.09 -19.24 -11.63
N SER A 167 15.87 -18.56 -12.47
CA SER A 167 16.97 -17.68 -12.08
C SER A 167 16.68 -16.28 -12.58
N GLN A 168 17.31 -15.27 -11.99
CA GLN A 168 17.19 -13.88 -12.43
C GLN A 168 18.57 -13.26 -12.71
N PRO A 169 18.66 -12.17 -13.49
CA PRO A 169 19.90 -11.44 -13.69
C PRO A 169 20.59 -11.14 -12.35
N GLY A 170 21.90 -11.38 -12.28
CA GLY A 170 22.68 -11.16 -11.06
C GLY A 170 22.51 -12.21 -9.95
N ASN A 171 21.59 -13.17 -10.08
CA ASN A 171 21.42 -14.28 -9.13
C ASN A 171 21.29 -15.63 -9.85
N ALA A 172 22.38 -16.40 -9.82
CA ALA A 172 22.46 -17.72 -10.46
C ALA A 172 21.76 -18.83 -9.65
N VAL A 173 21.32 -18.57 -8.41
CA VAL A 173 20.64 -19.55 -7.58
C VAL A 173 19.21 -19.76 -8.09
N LEU A 174 18.85 -21.01 -8.33
CA LEU A 174 17.48 -21.36 -8.69
C LEU A 174 16.55 -21.20 -7.48
N HIS A 175 15.43 -20.51 -7.70
CA HIS A 175 14.38 -20.30 -6.72
C HIS A 175 13.04 -20.28 -7.45
N HIS A 176 11.94 -20.44 -6.71
CA HIS A 176 10.61 -20.34 -7.30
C HIS A 176 10.39 -18.99 -7.98
N ALA A 177 9.70 -18.97 -9.13
CA ALA A 177 9.40 -17.77 -9.89
C ALA A 177 8.76 -16.71 -9.00
N VAL A 178 7.87 -17.13 -8.11
CA VAL A 178 7.37 -16.35 -6.98
C VAL A 178 7.72 -17.11 -5.70
N HIS A 179 8.56 -16.53 -4.84
CA HIS A 179 8.89 -17.16 -3.56
C HIS A 179 7.75 -17.03 -2.54
N HIS A 180 7.69 -17.88 -1.52
CA HIS A 180 6.71 -17.72 -0.44
C HIS A 180 7.01 -16.51 0.45
N GLY A 181 5.98 -16.04 1.15
CA GLY A 181 6.04 -14.88 2.03
C GLY A 181 5.62 -13.59 1.37
N GLN A 182 5.95 -12.47 2.01
CA GLN A 182 5.53 -11.15 1.59
C GLN A 182 6.31 -10.66 0.39
N HIS A 183 5.57 -9.96 -0.47
CA HIS A 183 6.04 -9.35 -1.70
C HIS A 183 5.69 -7.88 -1.70
N HIS A 184 6.63 -7.06 -2.13
CA HIS A 184 6.44 -5.62 -2.14
C HIS A 184 5.33 -5.19 -3.12
N GLY A 185 5.05 -5.96 -4.17
CA GLY A 185 3.92 -5.74 -5.07
C GLY A 185 2.57 -5.93 -4.38
N TRP A 186 2.42 -6.87 -3.45
CA TRP A 186 1.20 -7.02 -2.66
C TRP A 186 1.06 -5.89 -1.63
N GLU A 187 2.14 -5.60 -0.90
CA GLU A 187 2.20 -4.48 0.05
C GLU A 187 1.82 -3.15 -0.65
N ALA A 188 2.35 -2.92 -1.84
CA ALA A 188 2.05 -1.76 -2.68
C ALA A 188 0.63 -1.77 -3.27
N THR A 189 0.07 -2.95 -3.57
CA THR A 189 -1.32 -3.09 -3.98
C THR A 189 -2.26 -2.63 -2.87
N MET A 190 -1.97 -2.92 -1.61
CA MET A 190 -2.75 -2.40 -0.47
C MET A 190 -2.74 -0.87 -0.39
N LEU A 191 -1.61 -0.22 -0.75
CA LEU A 191 -1.53 1.24 -0.88
C LEU A 191 -2.45 1.75 -1.99
N ALA A 192 -2.39 1.15 -3.18
CA ALA A 192 -3.22 1.53 -4.31
C ALA A 192 -4.72 1.36 -4.02
N LEU A 193 -5.12 0.23 -3.45
CA LEU A 193 -6.51 -0.04 -3.04
C LEU A 193 -6.98 0.94 -1.97
N THR A 194 -6.12 1.27 -1.00
CA THR A 194 -6.42 2.28 0.03
C THR A 194 -6.61 3.66 -0.61
N ALA A 195 -5.76 4.04 -1.55
CA ALA A 195 -5.90 5.31 -2.27
C ALA A 195 -7.22 5.38 -3.03
N LEU A 196 -7.59 4.33 -3.76
CA LEU A 196 -8.88 4.23 -4.45
C LEU A 196 -10.06 4.32 -3.48
N ALA A 197 -10.01 3.61 -2.34
CA ALA A 197 -11.06 3.65 -1.33
C ALA A 197 -11.21 5.05 -0.71
N PHE A 198 -10.10 5.65 -0.29
CA PHE A 198 -10.09 6.97 0.37
C PHE A 198 -10.40 8.10 -0.61
N SER A 199 -10.16 7.90 -1.92
CA SER A 199 -10.54 8.85 -2.95
C SER A 199 -12.06 9.07 -3.06
N ARG A 200 -12.88 8.21 -2.44
CA ARG A 200 -14.34 8.35 -2.35
C ARG A 200 -14.80 9.22 -1.17
N LEU A 201 -13.94 9.41 -0.16
CA LEU A 201 -14.29 10.09 1.08
C LEU A 201 -14.09 11.61 0.99
N PRO A 202 -14.93 12.42 1.66
CA PRO A 202 -14.64 13.83 1.90
C PRO A 202 -13.35 13.99 2.68
N ARG A 203 -12.41 14.78 2.15
CA ARG A 203 -11.03 14.88 2.65
C ARG A 203 -10.43 16.27 2.41
N PRO A 204 -9.40 16.68 3.17
CA PRO A 204 -8.68 17.92 2.90
C PRO A 204 -7.88 17.84 1.59
N ARG A 205 -7.72 18.97 0.90
CA ARG A 205 -7.02 19.02 -0.41
C ARG A 205 -5.57 18.53 -0.36
N LEU A 206 -4.88 18.73 0.75
CA LEU A 206 -3.50 18.27 0.91
C LEU A 206 -3.41 16.74 0.75
N LEU A 207 -4.46 16.02 1.17
CA LEU A 207 -4.52 14.57 1.05
C LEU A 207 -4.69 14.10 -0.40
N ASP A 208 -5.19 14.95 -1.32
CA ASP A 208 -5.34 14.58 -2.73
C ASP A 208 -4.00 14.21 -3.37
N ALA A 209 -2.95 15.00 -3.13
CA ALA A 209 -1.63 14.76 -3.69
C ALA A 209 -1.00 13.49 -3.09
N TYR A 210 -1.16 13.30 -1.77
CA TYR A 210 -0.65 12.11 -1.09
C TYR A 210 -1.33 10.82 -1.59
N LEU A 211 -2.66 10.81 -1.72
CA LEU A 211 -3.36 9.64 -2.23
C LEU A 211 -3.05 9.37 -3.71
N ALA A 212 -2.85 10.42 -4.52
CA ALA A 212 -2.44 10.26 -5.92
C ALA A 212 -1.04 9.65 -6.03
N LEU A 213 -0.09 10.11 -5.20
CA LEU A 213 1.22 9.49 -5.08
C LEU A 213 1.13 8.05 -4.60
N MET A 214 0.33 7.78 -3.56
CA MET A 214 0.13 6.44 -3.01
C MET A 214 -0.46 5.47 -4.05
N LEU A 215 -1.38 5.94 -4.91
CA LEU A 215 -1.90 5.14 -6.03
C LEU A 215 -0.82 4.85 -7.07
N ALA A 216 -0.11 5.87 -7.56
CA ALA A 216 0.90 5.71 -8.60
C ALA A 216 2.10 4.86 -8.11
N TYR A 217 2.55 5.09 -6.88
CA TYR A 217 3.60 4.32 -6.22
C TYR A 217 3.17 2.86 -5.99
N GLY A 218 1.92 2.67 -5.57
CA GLY A 218 1.33 1.34 -5.39
C GLY A 218 1.31 0.53 -6.68
N VAL A 219 0.80 1.14 -7.77
CA VAL A 219 0.81 0.54 -9.11
C VAL A 219 2.23 0.27 -9.60
N GLY A 220 3.15 1.23 -9.42
CA GLY A 220 4.52 1.10 -9.88
C GLY A 220 5.25 -0.08 -9.25
N ASN A 221 5.09 -0.30 -7.94
CA ASN A 221 5.71 -1.44 -7.25
C ASN A 221 5.06 -2.78 -7.60
N LEU A 222 3.73 -2.84 -7.78
CA LEU A 222 3.09 -4.06 -8.30
C LEU A 222 3.66 -4.42 -9.68
N VAL A 223 3.75 -3.45 -10.59
CA VAL A 223 4.33 -3.67 -11.92
C VAL A 223 5.81 -4.04 -11.83
N ASN A 224 6.58 -3.46 -10.91
CA ASN A 224 8.00 -3.78 -10.72
C ASN A 224 8.19 -5.24 -10.30
N ASP A 225 7.38 -5.72 -9.35
CA ASP A 225 7.41 -7.10 -8.87
C ASP A 225 6.94 -8.07 -9.97
N ASP A 226 5.77 -7.83 -10.57
CA ASP A 226 5.23 -8.66 -11.64
C ASP A 226 6.16 -8.73 -12.86
N TRP A 227 6.85 -7.64 -13.19
CA TRP A 227 7.82 -7.63 -14.28
C TRP A 227 8.99 -8.56 -13.98
N LEU A 228 9.54 -8.50 -12.77
CA LEU A 228 10.61 -9.41 -12.37
C LEU A 228 10.12 -10.86 -12.39
N GLU A 229 8.98 -11.14 -11.77
CA GLU A 229 8.56 -12.51 -11.50
C GLU A 229 7.87 -13.19 -12.69
N GLN A 230 7.05 -12.46 -13.44
CA GLN A 230 6.22 -13.03 -14.50
C GLN A 230 6.80 -12.80 -15.91
N VAL A 231 7.75 -11.87 -16.06
CA VAL A 231 8.36 -11.55 -17.36
C VAL A 231 9.85 -11.95 -17.38
N VAL A 232 10.65 -11.44 -16.44
CA VAL A 232 12.10 -11.70 -16.42
C VAL A 232 12.40 -13.14 -16.04
N LYS A 233 11.89 -13.64 -14.90
CA LYS A 233 12.12 -15.03 -14.47
C LYS A 233 11.50 -16.07 -15.40
N ARG A 234 10.49 -15.70 -16.18
CA ARG A 234 9.92 -16.53 -17.26
C ARG A 234 10.82 -16.62 -18.51
N GLY A 235 11.85 -15.78 -18.58
CA GLY A 235 12.83 -15.75 -19.67
C GLY A 235 12.35 -14.99 -20.91
N TRP A 236 11.37 -14.10 -20.77
CA TRP A 236 10.90 -13.27 -21.89
C TRP A 236 11.86 -12.12 -22.20
N THR A 237 12.59 -11.66 -21.20
CA THR A 237 13.70 -10.69 -21.32
C THR A 237 14.66 -10.85 -20.14
N ASN A 238 15.85 -10.27 -20.26
CA ASN A 238 16.81 -10.10 -19.15
C ASN A 238 16.77 -8.67 -18.57
N ASP A 239 15.96 -7.78 -19.14
CA ASP A 239 15.89 -6.39 -18.72
C ASP A 239 14.96 -6.22 -17.52
N GLU A 240 15.53 -5.86 -16.38
CA GLU A 240 14.79 -5.51 -15.18
C GLU A 240 14.31 -4.06 -15.23
N MET A 241 13.14 -3.80 -14.64
CA MET A 241 12.70 -2.42 -14.39
C MET A 241 13.51 -1.81 -13.24
N PRO A 242 13.93 -0.54 -13.34
CA PRO A 242 14.55 0.14 -12.22
C PRO A 242 13.62 0.09 -11.01
N SER A 243 14.19 -0.25 -9.87
CA SER A 243 13.43 -0.31 -8.63
C SER A 243 12.74 1.03 -8.33
N VAL A 244 11.49 0.91 -7.91
CA VAL A 244 10.66 2.02 -7.41
C VAL A 244 10.35 1.87 -5.92
N LEU A 245 11.06 0.99 -5.20
CA LEU A 245 10.87 0.74 -3.77
C LEU A 245 11.29 1.91 -2.90
N VAL A 246 12.46 2.49 -3.21
CA VAL A 246 13.02 3.64 -2.46
C VAL A 246 13.20 4.79 -3.43
N PRO A 247 12.81 6.03 -3.07
CA PRO A 247 13.05 7.23 -3.87
C PRO A 247 14.45 7.28 -4.47
N ALA A 248 14.53 7.31 -5.80
CA ALA A 248 15.79 7.34 -6.53
C ALA A 248 15.68 8.19 -7.81
N ALA A 249 16.80 8.75 -8.26
CA ALA A 249 16.89 9.50 -9.51
C ALA A 249 16.99 8.54 -10.71
N ASN A 250 15.91 7.80 -10.99
CA ASN A 250 15.80 6.86 -12.11
C ASN A 250 14.50 7.08 -12.89
N TRP A 251 14.39 6.46 -14.07
CA TRP A 251 13.21 6.65 -14.93
C TRP A 251 11.94 6.00 -14.34
N GLY A 252 12.07 4.93 -13.54
CA GLY A 252 10.93 4.30 -12.85
C GLY A 252 10.24 5.29 -11.90
N TRP A 253 11.02 6.00 -11.10
CA TRP A 253 10.51 7.07 -10.23
C TRP A 253 9.98 8.28 -11.01
N ALA A 254 10.60 8.63 -12.15
CA ALA A 254 10.05 9.67 -13.02
C ALA A 254 8.63 9.31 -13.50
N VAL A 255 8.40 8.04 -13.87
CA VAL A 255 7.07 7.53 -14.23
C VAL A 255 6.11 7.57 -13.04
N VAL A 256 6.53 7.16 -11.84
CA VAL A 256 5.70 7.24 -10.63
C VAL A 256 5.27 8.68 -10.33
N VAL A 257 6.20 9.64 -10.36
CA VAL A 257 5.92 11.05 -10.07
C VAL A 257 5.02 11.67 -11.16
N ALA A 258 5.31 11.39 -12.43
CA ALA A 258 4.46 11.85 -13.54
C ALA A 258 3.05 11.26 -13.46
N GLY A 259 2.93 9.96 -13.15
CA GLY A 259 1.67 9.27 -12.92
C GLY A 259 0.89 9.86 -11.75
N ALA A 260 1.56 10.14 -10.63
CA ALA A 260 0.96 10.80 -9.48
C ALA A 260 0.40 12.19 -9.83
N ALA A 261 1.18 13.00 -10.58
CA ALA A 261 0.75 14.30 -11.05
C ALA A 261 -0.47 14.20 -11.98
N ALA A 262 -0.49 13.21 -12.89
CA ALA A 262 -1.61 12.97 -13.79
C ALA A 262 -2.87 12.52 -13.03
N VAL A 263 -2.77 11.55 -12.12
CA VAL A 263 -3.89 11.08 -11.27
C VAL A 263 -4.41 12.23 -10.41
N TRP A 264 -3.53 13.03 -9.83
CA TRP A 264 -3.92 14.19 -9.05
C TRP A 264 -4.72 15.17 -9.90
N TRP A 265 -4.20 15.56 -11.06
CA TRP A 265 -4.81 16.55 -11.94
C TRP A 265 -6.14 16.09 -12.52
N LEU A 266 -6.19 14.86 -13.03
CA LEU A 266 -7.32 14.33 -13.80
C LEU A 266 -8.43 13.76 -12.91
N TRP A 267 -8.11 13.34 -11.69
CA TRP A 267 -9.05 12.58 -10.86
C TRP A 267 -9.17 13.08 -9.43
N PHE A 268 -8.06 13.22 -8.70
CA PHE A 268 -8.17 13.39 -7.24
C PHE A 268 -8.38 14.84 -6.82
N ARG A 269 -7.91 15.81 -7.61
CA ARG A 269 -8.03 17.25 -7.33
C ARG A 269 -9.49 17.65 -7.19
N GLN A 270 -9.87 18.05 -5.98
CA GLN A 270 -11.21 18.61 -5.75
C GLN A 270 -11.31 20.05 -6.28
N PRO A 271 -12.43 20.44 -6.95
CA PRO A 271 -12.67 21.82 -7.33
C PRO A 271 -12.63 22.77 -6.12
N ARG A 272 -12.26 24.03 -6.34
CA ARG A 272 -12.40 25.04 -5.29
C ARG A 272 -13.88 25.20 -4.97
N ARG A 273 -14.31 24.87 -3.75
CA ARG A 273 -15.63 25.32 -3.26
C ARG A 273 -15.59 26.84 -3.24
N THR A 274 -16.27 27.47 -4.19
CA THR A 274 -16.62 28.87 -4.12
C THR A 274 -17.57 29.02 -2.93
N THR A 275 -17.19 29.83 -1.94
CA THR A 275 -18.13 30.27 -0.91
C THR A 275 -19.35 30.85 -1.62
N PRO A 276 -20.59 30.39 -1.33
CA PRO A 276 -21.78 31.05 -1.85
C PRO A 276 -21.69 32.53 -1.51
N ALA A 277 -21.90 33.41 -2.50
CA ALA A 277 -22.01 34.83 -2.23
C ALA A 277 -23.05 35.02 -1.11
N PRO A 278 -22.80 35.89 -0.12
CA PRO A 278 -23.79 36.19 0.90
C PRO A 278 -25.10 36.55 0.21
N ALA A 279 -26.19 35.87 0.60
CA ALA A 279 -27.51 36.16 0.07
C ALA A 279 -27.76 37.67 0.22
N SER A 280 -28.08 38.34 -0.90
CA SER A 280 -28.45 39.75 -0.84
C SER A 280 -29.63 39.89 0.12
N PRO A 281 -29.59 40.86 1.05
CA PRO A 281 -30.71 41.09 1.94
C PRO A 281 -31.95 41.36 1.09
N ALA A 282 -33.00 40.56 1.30
CA ALA A 282 -34.29 40.78 0.68
C ALA A 282 -34.78 42.16 1.12
N ILE A 283 -34.85 43.10 0.17
CA ILE A 283 -35.51 44.38 0.37
C ILE A 283 -37.00 44.06 0.50
N SER A 284 -37.50 44.07 1.73
CA SER A 284 -38.94 44.05 1.98
C SER A 284 -39.50 45.40 1.53
N SER A 285 -40.13 45.45 0.36
CA SER A 285 -40.98 46.57 -0.02
C SER A 285 -42.30 46.45 0.76
N SER A 286 -42.40 47.19 1.86
CA SER A 286 -43.68 47.54 2.46
C SER A 286 -44.29 48.69 1.64
N ALA A 287 -45.37 48.40 0.93
CA ALA A 287 -46.33 49.38 0.41
C ALA A 287 -47.74 48.76 0.52
#